data_AF-A0A367IMV9-F1
#
_entry.id   AF-A0A367IMV9-F1
#
_cell.length_a   1.000
_cell.length_b   1.000
_cell.length_c   1.000
_cell.angle_alpha   90.00
_cell.angle_beta   90.00
_cell.angle_gamma   90.00
#
_symmetry.space_group_name_H-M   'P 1'
#
loop_
_entity.id
_entity.type
_entity.pdbx_description
1 polymer ?
#
loop_
_entity_poly.entity_id
_entity_poly.type
_entity_poly.pdbx_seq_one_letter_code
_entity_poly.pdbx_strand_id
1 'polypeptide(L)'
;LVDTKTSDNSRLTLLHVLAGIVRRQFPHILRFVEDIKDVPQAARSKYFVLITKLTRQVMSSISDIVQEYTDMRQGLKQLGIELDTHWKDQTDLQDRFHVVMQEHRRSVIERFEEIEVLYINMDAKWKHLMLFYGENPQRMRPDEFFQIFSRFIHSWKTCAFEELKYAQAKEREEKRSEEVKMLSVVKPKDNDGPLVIILGDSGVGKTSLMNQYVNKKFSNQYKATIGADFLTKEVMVDDRLVTMQIWDTAGQERFQSLGVAFYRGADCCVLAYDVNNSKSFEALGK
;
A
#
# COMPACT_ATOMS: atom_id res chain seq x y z
N LEU A 1 19.54 1.67 8.93
CA LEU A 1 18.42 2.10 8.04
C LEU A 1 17.34 2.85 8.80
N VAL A 2 16.91 2.36 9.97
CA VAL A 2 15.91 3.05 10.80
C VAL A 2 16.54 4.19 11.63
N ASP A 3 17.82 4.09 11.98
CA ASP A 3 18.49 5.07 12.85
C ASP A 3 18.87 6.39 12.16
N THR A 4 19.08 6.35 10.84
CA THR A 4 19.42 7.54 10.05
C THR A 4 18.16 8.33 9.75
N LYS A 5 18.03 9.52 10.35
CA LYS A 5 16.92 10.45 10.11
C LYS A 5 17.21 11.42 8.98
N THR A 6 16.17 11.85 8.26
CA THR A 6 16.28 12.92 7.26
C THR A 6 16.47 14.28 7.93
N SER A 7 17.26 15.17 7.32
CA SER A 7 17.60 16.52 7.81
C SER A 7 16.40 17.44 7.97
N ASP A 8 15.36 17.20 7.18
CA ASP A 8 14.27 18.11 6.84
C ASP A 8 12.95 17.68 7.51
N ASN A 9 12.89 16.47 8.07
CA ASN A 9 11.77 15.99 8.87
C ASN A 9 12.24 14.94 9.90
N SER A 10 12.11 15.25 11.19
CA SER A 10 12.62 14.42 12.30
C SER A 10 11.90 13.08 12.48
N ARG A 11 10.78 12.87 11.76
CA ARG A 11 10.00 11.62 11.77
C ARG A 11 10.38 10.63 10.69
N LEU A 12 10.96 11.07 9.57
CA LEU A 12 11.29 10.19 8.46
C LEU A 12 12.72 9.64 8.60
N THR A 13 12.84 8.34 8.44
CA THR A 13 14.12 7.61 8.45
C THR A 13 14.54 7.26 7.04
N LEU A 14 15.80 6.88 6.85
CA LEU A 14 16.30 6.39 5.56
C LEU A 14 15.48 5.20 5.04
N LEU A 15 14.94 4.36 5.94
CA LEU A 15 14.05 3.26 5.56
C LEU A 15 12.73 3.75 4.95
N HIS A 16 12.17 4.86 5.44
CA HIS A 16 10.98 5.47 4.83
C HIS A 16 11.29 5.96 3.41
N VAL A 17 12.41 6.65 3.24
CA VAL A 17 12.85 7.16 1.93
C VAL A 17 13.04 6.00 0.97
N LEU A 18 13.72 4.94 1.40
CA LEU A 18 13.95 3.74 0.59
C LEU A 18 12.63 3.05 0.22
N ALA A 19 11.70 2.89 1.17
CA ALA A 19 10.39 2.31 0.90
C ALA A 19 9.62 3.12 -0.16
N GLY A 20 9.64 4.45 -0.07
CA GLY A 20 9.03 5.33 -1.05
C GLY A 20 9.70 5.30 -2.43
N ILE A 21 11.04 5.18 -2.49
CA ILE A 21 11.78 5.03 -3.75
C ILE A 21 11.46 3.69 -4.41
N VAL A 22 11.57 2.58 -3.65
CA VAL A 22 11.28 1.23 -4.17
C VAL A 22 9.84 1.16 -4.67
N ARG A 23 8.87 1.68 -3.92
CA ARG A 23 7.47 1.72 -4.33
C ARG A 23 7.25 2.48 -5.66
N ARG A 24 7.95 3.60 -5.86
CA ARG A 24 7.74 4.48 -7.03
C ARG A 24 8.56 4.06 -8.26
N GLN A 25 9.79 3.62 -8.06
CA GLN A 25 10.75 3.36 -9.13
C GLN A 25 10.99 1.87 -9.38
N PHE A 26 10.83 1.01 -8.36
CA PHE A 26 11.14 -0.41 -8.44
C PHE A 26 10.03 -1.30 -7.85
N PRO A 27 8.76 -1.17 -8.30
CA PRO A 27 7.63 -1.87 -7.68
C PRO A 27 7.73 -3.40 -7.77
N HIS A 28 8.46 -3.94 -8.75
CA HIS A 28 8.71 -5.37 -8.88
C HIS A 28 9.49 -5.96 -7.69
N ILE A 29 10.32 -5.16 -7.02
CA ILE A 29 11.07 -5.60 -5.83
C ILE A 29 10.12 -5.90 -4.68
N LEU A 30 8.96 -5.23 -4.56
CA LEU A 30 8.04 -5.36 -3.43
C LEU A 30 7.55 -6.80 -3.18
N ARG A 31 7.62 -7.68 -4.19
CA ARG A 31 7.33 -9.11 -4.06
C ARG A 31 8.25 -9.82 -3.06
N PHE A 32 9.40 -9.25 -2.74
CA PHE A 32 10.32 -9.81 -1.74
C PHE A 32 9.60 -10.11 -0.42
N VAL A 33 8.62 -9.26 -0.01
CA VAL A 33 7.89 -9.45 1.25
C VAL A 33 7.10 -10.76 1.27
N GLU A 34 6.62 -11.20 0.11
CA GLU A 34 5.95 -12.49 -0.07
C GLU A 34 6.96 -13.63 -0.17
N ASP A 35 8.07 -13.42 -0.89
CA ASP A 35 9.13 -14.40 -1.08
C ASP A 35 9.78 -14.83 0.25
N ILE A 36 9.82 -13.94 1.24
CA ILE A 36 10.40 -14.21 2.58
C ILE A 36 9.35 -14.26 3.70
N LYS A 37 8.08 -14.56 3.38
CA LYS A 37 6.97 -14.57 4.37
C LYS A 37 7.15 -15.55 5.54
N ASP A 38 7.94 -16.61 5.36
CA ASP A 38 8.17 -17.66 6.35
C ASP A 38 9.34 -17.34 7.29
N VAL A 39 10.14 -16.31 6.99
CA VAL A 39 11.27 -15.86 7.83
C VAL A 39 10.84 -15.55 9.26
N PRO A 40 9.75 -14.81 9.54
CA PRO A 40 9.32 -14.58 10.91
C PRO A 40 8.98 -15.86 11.67
N GLN A 41 8.55 -16.92 10.99
CA GLN A 41 8.32 -18.22 11.61
C GLN A 41 9.65 -18.93 11.89
N ALA A 42 10.59 -18.89 10.97
CA ALA A 42 11.95 -19.44 11.15
C ALA A 42 12.75 -18.70 12.24
N ALA A 43 12.47 -17.41 12.44
CA ALA A 43 13.07 -16.54 13.46
C ALA A 43 12.49 -16.76 14.87
N ARG A 44 11.39 -17.51 15.02
CA ARG A 44 10.72 -17.65 16.32
C ARG A 44 11.57 -18.49 17.27
N SER A 45 11.98 -17.85 18.37
CA SER A 45 12.19 -18.48 19.67
C SER A 45 10.94 -18.32 20.58
N LYS A 46 10.10 -17.27 20.43
CA LYS A 46 8.82 -17.09 21.18
C LYS A 46 7.87 -16.16 20.41
N TYR A 47 6.65 -16.62 20.09
CA TYR A 47 5.49 -15.78 19.78
C TYR A 47 4.22 -16.33 20.44
N PHE A 48 3.72 -15.58 21.40
CA PHE A 48 2.47 -15.80 22.09
C PHE A 48 1.30 -15.60 21.11
N VAL A 49 0.65 -16.69 20.69
CA VAL A 49 -0.68 -16.60 20.07
C VAL A 49 -1.69 -16.71 21.21
N LEU A 50 -2.28 -15.58 21.55
CA LEU A 50 -3.31 -15.44 22.57
C LEU A 50 -4.66 -15.90 21.99
N ILE A 51 -4.77 -17.15 21.56
CA ILE A 51 -6.05 -17.75 21.14
C ILE A 51 -6.10 -19.20 21.64
N THR A 52 -7.02 -19.41 22.58
CA THR A 52 -7.49 -20.69 23.15
C THR A 52 -6.51 -21.51 24.02
N LYS A 53 -6.96 -21.84 25.24
CA LYS A 53 -6.28 -22.57 26.34
C LYS A 53 -5.88 -24.03 26.03
N LEU A 54 -5.59 -24.39 24.78
CA LEU A 54 -5.29 -25.77 24.39
C LEU A 54 -4.24 -25.92 23.28
N THR A 55 -3.42 -24.89 23.03
CA THR A 55 -2.19 -25.06 22.27
C THR A 55 -1.08 -25.52 23.21
N ARG A 56 -0.85 -26.83 23.26
CA ARG A 56 0.41 -27.39 23.76
C ARG A 56 1.53 -26.59 23.09
N GLN A 57 2.34 -25.96 23.92
CA GLN A 57 3.38 -25.00 23.60
C GLN A 57 4.46 -25.62 22.70
N VAL A 58 4.18 -25.83 21.41
CA VAL A 58 5.20 -26.23 20.43
C VAL A 58 5.74 -24.96 19.79
N MET A 59 6.57 -24.26 20.56
CA MET A 59 7.43 -23.20 20.06
C MET A 59 8.83 -23.82 19.93
N SER A 60 9.13 -24.40 18.77
CA SER A 60 10.47 -24.91 18.48
C SER A 60 11.13 -23.98 17.48
N SER A 61 12.16 -23.26 17.91
CA SER A 61 13.10 -22.65 16.98
C SER A 61 13.75 -23.74 16.12
N ILE A 62 14.39 -23.39 15.00
CA ILE A 62 15.17 -24.37 14.23
C ILE A 62 16.25 -25.02 15.10
N SER A 63 16.82 -24.29 16.07
CA SER A 63 17.76 -24.85 17.04
C SER A 63 17.11 -25.90 17.94
N ASP A 64 15.87 -25.70 18.37
CA ASP A 64 15.14 -26.67 19.18
C ASP A 64 14.82 -27.93 18.36
N ILE A 65 14.45 -27.77 17.08
CA ILE A 65 14.22 -28.88 16.16
C ILE A 65 15.50 -29.71 15.97
N VAL A 66 16.65 -29.05 15.82
CA VAL A 66 17.96 -29.73 15.72
C VAL A 66 18.27 -30.53 16.99
N GLN A 67 17.99 -29.95 18.16
CA GLN A 67 18.21 -30.64 19.44
C GLN A 67 17.27 -31.84 19.58
N GLU A 68 15.97 -31.66 19.36
CA GLU A 68 14.96 -32.73 19.43
C GLU A 68 15.29 -33.88 18.47
N TYR A 69 15.71 -33.58 17.23
CA TYR A 69 16.17 -34.57 16.28
C TYR A 69 17.37 -35.37 16.81
N THR A 70 18.35 -34.68 17.38
CA THR A 70 19.57 -35.31 17.93
C THR A 70 19.22 -36.22 19.11
N ASP A 71 18.36 -35.76 20.01
CA ASP A 71 17.90 -36.52 21.17
C ASP A 71 17.10 -37.77 20.76
N MET A 72 16.18 -37.62 19.79
CA MET A 72 15.42 -38.75 19.24
C MET A 72 16.34 -39.78 18.58
N ARG A 73 17.35 -39.32 17.81
CA ARG A 73 18.33 -40.20 17.17
C ARG A 73 19.11 -41.02 18.19
N GLN A 74 19.58 -40.36 19.24
CA GLN A 74 20.35 -41.01 20.31
C GLN A 74 19.46 -41.97 21.11
N GLY A 75 18.23 -41.58 21.43
CA GLY A 75 17.27 -42.43 22.13
C GLY A 75 16.93 -43.71 21.36
N LEU A 76 16.68 -43.60 20.05
CA LEU A 76 16.39 -44.75 19.20
C LEU A 76 17.58 -45.70 19.08
N LYS A 77 18.80 -45.16 18.99
CA LYS A 77 20.04 -45.95 19.01
C LYS A 77 20.20 -46.70 20.33
N GLN A 78 19.95 -46.03 21.45
CA GLN A 78 20.06 -46.63 22.78
C GLN A 78 19.02 -47.74 22.98
N LEU A 79 17.77 -47.51 22.58
CA LEU A 79 16.71 -48.51 22.62
C LEU A 79 17.08 -49.76 21.79
N GLY A 80 17.66 -49.56 20.62
CA GLY A 80 18.14 -50.67 19.79
C GLY A 80 19.19 -51.51 20.49
N ILE A 81 20.21 -50.87 21.06
CA ILE A 81 21.26 -51.56 21.84
C ILE A 81 20.63 -52.33 23.00
N GLU A 82 19.73 -51.71 23.77
CA GLU A 82 19.12 -52.31 24.94
C GLU A 82 18.31 -53.57 24.59
N LEU A 83 17.43 -53.48 23.58
CA LEU A 83 16.62 -54.62 23.12
C LEU A 83 17.48 -55.76 22.58
N ASP A 84 18.51 -55.45 21.80
CA ASP A 84 19.34 -56.45 21.14
C ASP A 84 20.31 -57.16 22.11
N THR A 85 20.58 -56.57 23.29
CA THR A 85 21.57 -57.09 24.26
C THR A 85 20.98 -57.61 25.57
N HIS A 86 19.99 -56.92 26.15
CA HIS A 86 19.49 -57.23 27.49
C HIS A 86 18.18 -58.01 27.49
N TRP A 87 17.39 -57.91 26.40
CA TRP A 87 16.01 -58.41 26.35
C TRP A 87 15.80 -59.58 25.36
N LYS A 88 16.86 -60.00 24.67
CA LYS A 88 16.80 -61.00 23.58
C LYS A 88 16.51 -62.43 24.05
N ASP A 89 17.04 -62.82 25.20
CA ASP A 89 16.97 -64.19 25.74
C ASP A 89 16.04 -64.29 26.97
N GLN A 90 14.99 -63.47 27.01
CA GLN A 90 14.12 -63.38 28.17
C GLN A 90 13.24 -64.65 28.31
N THR A 91 13.30 -65.30 29.48
CA THR A 91 12.61 -66.58 29.76
C THR A 91 11.28 -66.43 30.49
N ASP A 92 10.92 -65.21 30.90
CA ASP A 92 9.64 -64.93 31.55
C ASP A 92 8.51 -64.90 30.52
N LEU A 93 7.64 -65.91 30.55
CA LEU A 93 6.51 -66.07 29.65
C LEU A 93 5.40 -65.02 29.84
N GLN A 94 5.40 -64.26 30.94
CA GLN A 94 4.43 -63.18 31.14
C GLN A 94 4.96 -61.81 30.73
N ASP A 95 6.27 -61.64 30.58
CA ASP A 95 6.85 -60.37 30.16
C ASP A 95 6.75 -60.22 28.63
N ARG A 96 5.98 -59.23 28.19
CA ARG A 96 5.79 -58.89 26.77
C ARG A 96 6.60 -57.67 26.34
N PHE A 97 7.43 -57.11 27.23
CA PHE A 97 8.17 -55.88 26.98
C PHE A 97 9.01 -55.97 25.70
N HIS A 98 9.81 -57.02 25.54
CA HIS A 98 10.67 -57.19 24.37
C HIS A 98 9.88 -57.18 23.05
N VAL A 99 8.80 -57.97 22.96
CA VAL A 99 7.96 -58.06 21.74
C VAL A 99 7.29 -56.72 21.43
N VAL A 100 6.71 -56.07 22.44
CA VAL A 100 6.03 -54.77 22.28
C VAL A 100 7.02 -53.68 21.86
N MET A 101 8.19 -53.62 22.50
CA MET A 101 9.20 -52.61 22.22
C MET A 101 9.94 -52.85 20.90
N GLN A 102 10.10 -54.10 20.46
CA GLN A 102 10.59 -54.39 19.12
C GLN A 102 9.62 -53.92 18.03
N GLU A 103 8.32 -54.14 18.21
CA GLU A 103 7.30 -53.65 17.28
C GLU A 103 7.27 -52.11 17.26
N HIS A 104 7.33 -51.49 18.44
CA HIS A 104 7.43 -50.03 18.56
C HIS A 104 8.69 -49.48 17.87
N ARG A 105 9.87 -50.09 18.10
CA ARG A 105 11.13 -49.72 17.45
C ARG A 105 11.00 -49.77 15.94
N ARG A 106 10.41 -50.83 15.38
CA ARG A 106 10.21 -50.97 13.92
C ARG A 106 9.37 -49.82 13.38
N SER A 107 8.23 -49.54 14.00
CA SER A 107 7.34 -48.44 13.59
C SER A 107 8.00 -47.06 13.73
N VAL A 108 8.84 -46.86 14.75
CA VAL A 108 9.54 -45.58 14.96
C VAL A 108 10.68 -45.39 13.97
N ILE A 109 11.44 -46.43 13.62
CA ILE A 109 12.53 -46.35 12.64
C ILE A 109 12.01 -45.84 11.29
N GLU A 110 10.94 -46.42 10.77
CA GLU A 110 10.36 -46.02 9.48
C GLU A 110 10.00 -44.53 9.45
N ARG A 111 9.35 -44.02 10.52
CA ARG A 111 9.02 -42.59 10.64
C ARG A 111 10.24 -41.71 10.86
N PHE A 112 11.25 -42.22 11.55
CA PHE A 112 12.47 -41.49 11.84
C PHE A 112 13.34 -41.31 10.58
N GLU A 113 13.37 -42.29 9.68
CA GLU A 113 14.06 -42.19 8.39
C GLU A 113 13.50 -41.04 7.53
N GLU A 114 12.18 -40.84 7.51
CA GLU A 114 11.55 -39.70 6.82
C GLU A 114 12.03 -38.35 7.39
N ILE A 115 12.11 -38.26 8.73
CA ILE A 115 12.59 -37.05 9.43
C ILE A 115 14.08 -36.82 9.17
N GLU A 116 14.90 -37.87 9.17
CA GLU A 116 16.35 -37.78 8.91
C GLU A 116 16.63 -37.24 7.51
N VAL A 117 15.89 -37.69 6.48
CA VAL A 117 16.01 -37.16 5.12
C VAL A 117 15.68 -35.66 5.07
N LEU A 118 14.59 -35.25 5.73
CA LEU A 118 14.20 -33.84 5.80
C LEU A 118 15.26 -32.99 6.54
N TYR A 119 15.80 -33.50 7.64
CA TYR A 119 16.84 -32.83 8.42
C TYR A 119 18.13 -32.63 7.63
N ILE A 120 18.63 -33.68 6.95
CA ILE A 120 19.84 -33.60 6.12
C ILE A 120 19.67 -32.57 5.00
N ASN A 121 18.49 -32.57 4.35
CA ASN A 121 18.17 -31.59 3.31
C ASN A 121 18.11 -30.16 3.85
N MET A 122 17.57 -29.97 5.05
CA MET A 122 17.53 -28.66 5.73
C MET A 122 18.94 -28.18 6.08
N ASP A 123 19.77 -29.03 6.69
CA ASP A 123 21.15 -28.70 7.09
C ASP A 123 22.05 -28.35 5.89
N ALA A 124 21.91 -29.07 4.78
CA ALA A 124 22.60 -28.74 3.53
C ALA A 124 22.19 -27.35 3.00
N LYS A 125 20.88 -27.06 2.96
CA LYS A 125 20.37 -25.74 2.54
C LYS A 125 20.83 -24.62 3.47
N TRP A 126 20.87 -24.88 4.77
CA TRP A 126 21.37 -23.94 5.78
C TRP A 126 22.83 -23.56 5.52
N LYS A 127 23.70 -24.56 5.30
CA LYS A 127 25.12 -24.32 4.98
C LYS A 127 25.29 -23.50 3.70
N HIS A 128 24.51 -23.80 2.66
CA HIS A 128 24.51 -23.00 1.43
C HIS A 128 24.06 -21.55 1.66
N LEU A 129 23.02 -21.34 2.47
CA LEU A 129 22.52 -20.00 2.81
C LEU A 129 23.58 -19.17 3.55
N MET A 130 24.28 -19.79 4.51
CA MET A 130 25.34 -19.11 5.26
C MET A 130 26.50 -18.71 4.35
N LEU A 131 26.94 -19.62 3.47
CA LEU A 131 27.95 -19.30 2.47
C LEU A 131 27.53 -18.16 1.54
N PHE A 132 26.27 -18.13 1.11
CA PHE A 132 25.73 -17.07 0.24
C PHE A 132 25.79 -15.70 0.92
N TYR A 133 25.50 -15.62 2.22
CA TYR A 133 25.56 -14.38 3.00
C TYR A 133 26.95 -14.08 3.59
N GLY A 134 27.95 -14.93 3.35
CA GLY A 134 29.30 -14.76 3.88
C GLY A 134 29.45 -15.08 5.38
N GLU A 135 28.49 -15.80 5.95
CA GLU A 135 28.45 -16.18 7.36
C GLU A 135 28.98 -17.60 7.60
N ASN A 136 29.44 -17.87 8.83
CA ASN A 136 29.92 -19.21 9.20
C ASN A 136 28.77 -20.06 9.78
N PRO A 137 28.40 -21.20 9.15
CA PRO A 137 27.27 -22.03 9.60
C PRO A 137 27.46 -22.72 10.96
N GLN A 138 28.68 -22.77 11.48
CA GLN A 138 28.97 -23.33 12.81
C GLN A 138 28.91 -22.28 13.92
N ARG A 139 29.02 -21.00 13.56
CA ARG A 139 28.95 -19.88 14.53
C ARG A 139 27.59 -19.23 14.55
N MET A 140 26.96 -19.13 13.39
CA MET A 140 25.67 -18.48 13.24
C MET A 140 24.55 -19.45 13.57
N ARG A 141 23.69 -19.09 14.53
CA ARG A 141 22.50 -19.88 14.82
C ARG A 141 21.35 -19.52 13.87
N PRO A 142 20.54 -20.48 13.40
CA PRO A 142 19.43 -20.22 12.50
C PRO A 142 18.44 -19.16 13.01
N ASP A 143 18.05 -19.23 14.28
CA ASP A 143 17.13 -18.30 14.91
C ASP A 143 17.67 -16.86 14.91
N GLU A 144 18.95 -16.68 15.23
CA GLU A 144 19.62 -15.37 15.19
C GLU A 144 19.64 -14.78 13.78
N PHE A 145 19.94 -15.61 12.78
CA PHE A 145 20.01 -15.17 11.39
C PHE A 145 18.65 -14.73 10.88
N PHE A 146 17.63 -15.58 11.03
CA PHE A 146 16.28 -15.24 10.59
C PHE A 146 15.70 -14.07 11.40
N GLN A 147 16.15 -13.85 12.64
CA GLN A 147 15.74 -12.69 13.42
C GLN A 147 16.19 -11.35 12.80
N ILE A 148 17.34 -11.31 12.11
CA ILE A 148 17.80 -10.12 11.36
C ILE A 148 16.76 -9.75 10.30
N PHE A 149 16.39 -10.72 9.45
CA PHE A 149 15.41 -10.51 8.40
C PHE A 149 14.00 -10.25 8.97
N SER A 150 13.60 -10.94 10.04
CA SER A 150 12.32 -10.71 10.69
C SER A 150 12.19 -9.27 11.22
N ARG A 151 13.24 -8.73 11.85
CA ARG A 151 13.28 -7.32 12.31
C ARG A 151 13.24 -6.35 11.13
N PHE A 152 13.93 -6.68 10.04
CA PHE A 152 13.89 -5.89 8.81
C PHE A 152 12.49 -5.87 8.19
N ILE A 153 11.84 -7.02 7.99
CA ILE A 153 10.48 -7.11 7.43
C ILE A 153 9.49 -6.31 8.28
N HIS A 154 9.59 -6.41 9.61
CA HIS A 154 8.74 -5.65 10.51
C HIS A 154 8.94 -4.15 10.32
N SER A 155 10.19 -3.69 10.38
CA SER A 155 10.54 -2.27 10.16
C SER A 155 10.11 -1.78 8.79
N TRP A 156 10.31 -2.59 7.74
CA TRP A 156 9.92 -2.29 6.37
C TRP A 156 8.41 -2.09 6.25
N LYS A 157 7.60 -3.02 6.76
CA LYS A 157 6.14 -2.93 6.71
C LYS A 157 5.63 -1.66 7.39
N THR A 158 6.16 -1.34 8.57
CA THR A 158 5.80 -0.12 9.30
C THR A 158 6.18 1.13 8.51
N CYS A 159 7.44 1.25 8.08
CA CYS A 159 7.91 2.42 7.34
C CYS A 159 7.23 2.59 5.98
N ALA A 160 6.95 1.51 5.25
CA ALA A 160 6.25 1.55 3.97
C ALA A 160 4.80 2.02 4.11
N PHE A 161 4.11 1.58 5.18
CA PHE A 161 2.76 2.05 5.48
C PHE A 161 2.75 3.53 5.87
N GLU A 162 3.68 3.97 6.72
CA GLU A 162 3.80 5.36 7.13
C GLU A 162 4.17 6.29 5.96
N GLU A 163 5.09 5.88 5.09
CA GLU A 163 5.46 6.62 3.87
C GLU A 163 4.27 6.77 2.93
N LEU A 164 3.50 5.70 2.69
CA LEU A 164 2.33 5.75 1.82
C LEU A 164 1.27 6.74 2.36
N LYS A 165 1.02 6.70 3.67
CA LYS A 165 0.09 7.62 4.32
C LYS A 165 0.57 9.07 4.21
N TYR A 166 1.86 9.32 4.40
CA TYR A 166 2.45 10.65 4.24
C TYR A 166 2.35 11.15 2.80
N ALA A 167 2.66 10.31 1.81
CA ALA A 167 2.57 10.66 0.40
C ALA A 167 1.13 11.02 -0.01
N GLN A 168 0.13 10.25 0.42
CA GLN A 168 -1.28 10.53 0.16
C GLN A 168 -1.76 11.83 0.84
N ALA A 169 -1.30 12.10 2.06
CA ALA A 169 -1.65 13.33 2.76
C ALA A 169 -1.07 14.56 2.05
N LYS A 170 0.19 14.48 1.61
CA LYS A 170 0.85 15.56 0.86
C LYS A 170 0.16 15.85 -0.47
N GLU A 171 -0.21 14.82 -1.23
CA GLU A 171 -0.94 14.98 -2.50
C GLU A 171 -2.31 15.67 -2.30
N ARG A 172 -3.02 15.34 -1.21
CA ARG A 172 -4.30 16.00 -0.87
C ARG A 172 -4.12 17.46 -0.48
N GLU A 173 -3.05 17.78 0.24
CA GLU A 173 -2.73 19.15 0.63
C GLU A 173 -2.33 20.01 -0.56
N GLU A 174 -1.55 19.46 -1.49
CA GLU A 174 -1.20 20.11 -2.77
C GLU A 174 -2.46 20.38 -3.59
N LYS A 175 -3.33 19.38 -3.79
CA LYS A 175 -4.62 19.55 -4.48
C LYS A 175 -5.50 20.62 -3.83
N ARG A 176 -5.63 20.61 -2.51
CA ARG A 176 -6.39 21.64 -1.77
C ARG A 176 -5.76 23.03 -1.92
N SER A 177 -4.43 23.12 -1.94
CA SER A 177 -3.72 24.39 -2.13
C SER A 177 -3.93 24.94 -3.53
N GLU A 178 -3.92 24.07 -4.55
CA GLU A 178 -4.27 24.43 -5.93
C GLU A 178 -5.73 24.87 -6.06
N GLU A 179 -6.67 24.17 -5.42
CA GLU A 179 -8.09 24.57 -5.36
C GLU A 179 -8.27 25.94 -4.71
N VAL A 180 -7.61 26.20 -3.57
CA VAL A 180 -7.66 27.50 -2.88
C VAL A 180 -7.04 28.60 -3.75
N LYS A 181 -5.91 28.32 -4.41
CA LYS A 181 -5.26 29.28 -5.31
C LYS A 181 -6.17 29.61 -6.50
N MET A 182 -6.79 28.62 -7.12
CA MET A 182 -7.80 28.82 -8.17
C MET A 182 -8.99 29.63 -7.65
N LEU A 183 -9.56 29.30 -6.49
CA LEU A 183 -10.65 30.08 -5.87
C LEU A 183 -10.26 31.53 -5.59
N SER A 184 -9.00 31.80 -5.24
CA SER A 184 -8.52 33.17 -5.03
C SER A 184 -8.33 33.98 -6.32
N VAL A 185 -8.05 33.30 -7.44
CA VAL A 185 -8.09 33.91 -8.78
C VAL A 185 -9.54 34.14 -9.22
N VAL A 186 -10.46 33.28 -8.77
CA VAL A 186 -11.88 33.34 -9.15
C VAL A 186 -12.65 34.42 -8.39
N LYS A 187 -12.29 34.73 -7.15
CA LYS A 187 -12.94 35.80 -6.40
C LYS A 187 -12.49 37.18 -6.91
N PRO A 188 -13.39 38.03 -7.42
CA PRO A 188 -13.06 39.43 -7.62
C PRO A 188 -12.72 40.05 -6.26
N LYS A 189 -11.78 41.01 -6.25
CA LYS A 189 -11.59 41.89 -5.09
C LYS A 189 -12.95 42.52 -4.78
N ASP A 190 -13.30 42.63 -3.50
CA ASP A 190 -14.62 42.97 -2.95
C ASP A 190 -15.22 44.35 -3.35
N ASN A 191 -14.98 44.86 -4.57
CA ASN A 191 -15.45 46.15 -5.05
C ASN A 191 -15.70 46.25 -6.57
N ASP A 192 -15.51 45.17 -7.34
CA ASP A 192 -15.85 45.15 -8.77
C ASP A 192 -17.27 44.60 -8.94
N GLY A 193 -18.13 45.28 -9.72
CA GLY A 193 -19.58 45.08 -9.76
C GLY A 193 -20.10 43.66 -10.13
N PRO A 194 -21.42 43.52 -10.36
CA PRO A 194 -22.11 42.24 -10.32
C PRO A 194 -21.51 41.18 -11.25
N LEU A 195 -21.40 39.95 -10.73
CA LEU A 195 -20.80 38.81 -11.39
C LEU A 195 -21.87 37.98 -12.11
N VAL A 196 -21.79 37.92 -13.43
CA VAL A 196 -22.64 37.11 -14.30
C VAL A 196 -21.84 35.95 -14.87
N ILE A 197 -22.32 34.72 -14.68
CA ILE A 197 -21.69 33.52 -15.23
C ILE A 197 -22.53 32.90 -16.34
N ILE A 198 -21.89 32.42 -17.41
CA ILE A 198 -22.55 31.74 -18.54
C ILE A 198 -22.24 30.24 -18.47
N LEU A 199 -23.29 29.42 -18.36
CA LEU A 199 -23.22 27.95 -18.26
C LEU A 199 -23.92 27.28 -19.43
N GLY A 200 -23.49 26.06 -19.74
CA GLY A 200 -24.04 25.27 -20.83
C GLY A 200 -23.04 24.29 -21.42
N ASP A 201 -23.54 23.37 -22.24
CA ASP A 201 -22.72 22.34 -22.90
C ASP A 201 -21.67 22.95 -23.84
N SER A 202 -20.65 22.18 -24.22
CA SER A 202 -19.65 22.65 -25.18
C SER A 202 -20.28 22.95 -26.54
N GLY A 203 -19.81 24.01 -27.19
CA GLY A 203 -20.26 24.37 -28.55
C GLY A 203 -21.60 25.10 -28.64
N VAL A 204 -22.32 25.33 -27.53
CA VAL A 204 -23.63 26.04 -27.55
C VAL A 204 -23.52 27.56 -27.80
N GLY A 205 -22.31 28.10 -27.96
CA GLY A 205 -22.09 29.51 -28.32
C GLY A 205 -21.85 30.48 -27.15
N LYS A 206 -21.54 30.01 -25.94
CA LYS A 206 -21.27 30.85 -24.75
C LYS A 206 -20.22 31.94 -25.00
N THR A 207 -19.04 31.54 -25.46
CA THR A 207 -17.92 32.44 -25.81
C THR A 207 -18.30 33.44 -26.90
N SER A 208 -19.09 33.01 -27.88
CA SER A 208 -19.57 33.88 -28.96
C SER A 208 -20.58 34.90 -28.44
N LEU A 209 -21.48 34.50 -27.54
CA LEU A 209 -22.46 35.38 -26.90
C LEU A 209 -21.78 36.44 -26.03
N MET A 210 -20.80 36.02 -25.21
CA MET A 210 -19.99 36.95 -24.41
C MET A 210 -19.27 37.97 -25.31
N ASN A 211 -18.53 37.50 -26.32
CA ASN A 211 -17.78 38.39 -27.20
C ASN A 211 -18.67 39.32 -28.02
N GLN A 212 -19.81 38.83 -28.50
CA GLN A 212 -20.77 39.66 -29.23
C GLN A 212 -21.36 40.74 -28.32
N TYR A 213 -21.64 40.43 -27.05
CA TYR A 213 -22.17 41.41 -26.11
C TYR A 213 -21.14 42.48 -25.75
N VAL A 214 -19.93 42.08 -25.35
CA VAL A 214 -18.87 42.98 -24.87
C VAL A 214 -18.20 43.73 -26.00
N ASN A 215 -17.64 42.99 -26.97
CA ASN A 215 -16.72 43.47 -28.01
C ASN A 215 -17.42 43.79 -29.33
N LYS A 216 -18.72 43.47 -29.48
CA LYS A 216 -19.48 43.60 -30.74
C LYS A 216 -18.80 42.87 -31.91
N LYS A 217 -18.15 41.73 -31.61
CA LYS A 217 -17.44 40.89 -32.58
C LYS A 217 -17.97 39.47 -32.54
N PHE A 218 -18.10 38.90 -33.74
CA PHE A 218 -18.41 37.50 -33.95
C PHE A 218 -17.32 36.87 -34.84
N SER A 219 -16.91 35.65 -34.51
CA SER A 219 -15.93 34.89 -35.28
C SER A 219 -16.48 33.50 -35.59
N ASN A 220 -16.38 33.08 -36.84
CA ASN A 220 -16.73 31.73 -37.29
C ASN A 220 -15.63 30.70 -36.95
N GLN A 221 -14.46 31.13 -36.48
CA GLN A 221 -13.38 30.22 -36.12
C GLN A 221 -13.65 29.63 -34.72
N TYR A 222 -13.96 28.34 -34.67
CA TYR A 222 -14.07 27.61 -33.42
C TYR A 222 -12.70 27.51 -32.75
N LYS A 223 -12.58 28.09 -31.55
CA LYS A 223 -11.48 27.83 -30.62
C LYS A 223 -12.11 27.32 -29.33
N ALA A 224 -11.67 26.15 -28.87
CA ALA A 224 -12.16 25.60 -27.60
C ALA A 224 -11.70 26.49 -26.43
N THR A 225 -12.63 26.91 -25.58
CA THR A 225 -12.33 27.62 -24.33
C THR A 225 -11.62 26.66 -23.38
N ILE A 226 -10.42 27.01 -22.94
CA ILE A 226 -9.65 26.26 -21.95
C ILE A 226 -9.78 27.02 -20.63
N GLY A 227 -10.46 26.43 -19.65
CA GLY A 227 -10.68 27.05 -18.34
C GLY A 227 -11.85 28.06 -18.35
N ALA A 228 -11.64 29.22 -17.73
CA ALA A 228 -12.60 30.32 -17.70
C ALA A 228 -11.93 31.61 -18.22
N ASP A 229 -12.67 32.36 -19.04
CA ASP A 229 -12.29 33.68 -19.54
C ASP A 229 -13.25 34.72 -18.96
N PHE A 230 -12.77 35.93 -18.70
CA PHE A 230 -13.59 36.98 -18.11
C PHE A 230 -13.45 38.29 -18.89
N LEU A 231 -14.58 38.95 -19.10
CA LEU A 231 -14.65 40.28 -19.69
C LEU A 231 -15.51 41.19 -18.81
N THR A 232 -15.17 42.47 -18.78
CA THR A 232 -15.99 43.49 -18.10
C THR A 232 -16.78 44.31 -19.12
N LYS A 233 -17.98 44.73 -18.72
CA LYS A 233 -18.83 45.62 -19.51
C LYS A 233 -19.48 46.66 -18.63
N GLU A 234 -19.29 47.92 -18.98
CA GLU A 234 -20.04 49.02 -18.38
C GLU A 234 -21.48 49.05 -18.95
N VAL A 235 -22.45 49.09 -18.06
CA VAL A 235 -23.88 49.09 -18.37
C VAL A 235 -24.55 50.21 -17.56
N MET A 236 -25.41 51.00 -18.20
CA MET A 236 -26.24 52.00 -17.52
C MET A 236 -27.51 51.33 -16.99
N VAL A 237 -27.74 51.38 -15.68
CA VAL A 237 -28.94 50.85 -15.00
C VAL A 237 -29.47 51.92 -14.07
N ASP A 238 -30.72 52.36 -14.24
CA ASP A 238 -31.36 53.40 -13.42
C ASP A 238 -30.50 54.68 -13.26
N ASP A 239 -29.97 55.18 -14.38
CA ASP A 239 -29.05 56.33 -14.45
C ASP A 239 -27.72 56.17 -13.69
N ARG A 240 -27.35 54.93 -13.33
CA ARG A 240 -26.06 54.60 -12.72
C ARG A 240 -25.22 53.75 -13.65
N LEU A 241 -23.95 54.11 -13.79
CA LEU A 241 -22.97 53.31 -14.52
C LEU A 241 -22.49 52.16 -13.62
N VAL A 242 -22.72 50.93 -14.06
CA VAL A 242 -22.32 49.70 -13.35
C VAL A 242 -21.35 48.92 -14.22
N THR A 243 -20.19 48.57 -13.66
CA THR A 243 -19.22 47.68 -14.32
C THR A 243 -19.59 46.23 -13.99
N MET A 244 -20.23 45.55 -14.94
CA MET A 244 -20.60 44.14 -14.84
C MET A 244 -19.43 43.25 -15.26
N GLN A 245 -19.26 42.14 -14.56
CA GLN A 245 -18.27 41.12 -14.88
C GLN A 245 -18.97 39.93 -15.52
N ILE A 246 -18.50 39.47 -16.69
CA ILE A 246 -19.09 38.35 -17.42
C ILE A 246 -18.04 37.24 -17.54
N TRP A 247 -18.43 36.06 -17.08
CA TRP A 247 -17.56 34.90 -16.99
C TRP A 247 -18.01 33.84 -18.00
N ASP A 248 -17.15 33.54 -18.97
CA ASP A 248 -17.30 32.44 -19.91
C ASP A 248 -16.56 31.22 -19.37
N THR A 249 -17.27 30.08 -19.30
CA THR A 249 -16.72 28.81 -18.81
C THR A 249 -16.58 27.82 -19.94
N ALA A 250 -15.54 26.98 -19.91
CA ALA A 250 -15.46 25.81 -20.77
C ALA A 250 -16.70 24.90 -20.58
N GLY A 251 -17.20 24.31 -21.66
CA GLY A 251 -18.36 23.41 -21.64
C GLY A 251 -18.28 22.35 -20.54
N GLN A 252 -19.39 22.19 -19.82
CA GLN A 252 -19.50 21.46 -18.56
C GLN A 252 -19.07 19.98 -18.64
N GLU A 253 -19.01 19.36 -19.83
CA GLU A 253 -18.81 17.92 -19.94
C GLU A 253 -17.40 17.45 -19.58
N ARG A 254 -16.40 18.35 -19.59
CA ARG A 254 -14.99 17.98 -19.32
C ARG A 254 -14.50 18.27 -17.90
N PHE A 255 -15.29 18.97 -17.08
CA PHE A 255 -14.81 19.51 -15.80
C PHE A 255 -15.84 19.42 -14.65
N GLN A 256 -16.58 18.31 -14.54
CA GLN A 256 -17.53 18.05 -13.45
C GLN A 256 -16.94 18.25 -12.03
N SER A 257 -15.63 18.10 -11.85
CA SER A 257 -14.94 18.32 -10.57
C SER A 257 -14.69 19.79 -10.21
N LEU A 258 -14.80 20.73 -11.16
CA LEU A 258 -14.57 22.17 -10.92
C LEU A 258 -15.86 22.98 -10.66
N GLY A 259 -17.04 22.39 -10.84
CA GLY A 259 -18.32 23.11 -10.94
C GLY A 259 -18.68 24.00 -9.74
N VAL A 260 -18.43 23.55 -8.51
CA VAL A 260 -18.85 24.33 -7.31
C VAL A 260 -18.03 25.60 -7.12
N ALA A 261 -16.77 25.62 -7.58
CA ALA A 261 -15.88 26.77 -7.41
C ALA A 261 -16.23 27.94 -8.34
N PHE A 262 -16.76 27.67 -9.54
CA PHE A 262 -17.04 28.69 -10.55
C PHE A 262 -18.35 29.47 -10.31
N TYR A 263 -19.38 28.84 -9.73
CA TYR A 263 -20.67 29.51 -9.50
C TYR A 263 -20.72 30.23 -8.14
N ARG A 264 -19.75 29.98 -7.25
CA ARG A 264 -19.77 30.49 -5.88
C ARG A 264 -19.44 31.98 -5.86
N GLY A 265 -20.44 32.80 -5.55
CA GLY A 265 -20.35 34.25 -5.53
C GLY A 265 -20.85 34.93 -6.81
N ALA A 266 -21.39 34.18 -7.76
CA ALA A 266 -22.11 34.76 -8.90
C ALA A 266 -23.43 35.38 -8.43
N ASP A 267 -23.70 36.61 -8.86
CA ASP A 267 -24.96 37.31 -8.62
C ASP A 267 -26.05 36.87 -9.61
N CYS A 268 -25.64 36.43 -10.80
CA CYS A 268 -26.54 35.98 -11.86
C CYS A 268 -25.93 34.83 -12.67
N CYS A 269 -26.78 33.92 -13.12
CA CYS A 269 -26.42 32.79 -13.95
C CYS A 269 -27.23 32.80 -15.25
N VAL A 270 -26.54 32.69 -16.38
CA VAL A 270 -27.13 32.56 -17.72
C VAL A 270 -26.93 31.13 -18.19
N LEU A 271 -28.02 30.40 -18.38
CA LEU A 271 -28.00 29.06 -18.94
C LEU A 271 -28.18 29.13 -20.46
N ALA A 272 -27.20 28.61 -21.20
CA ALA A 272 -27.17 28.59 -22.66
C ALA A 272 -27.26 27.16 -23.18
N TYR A 273 -28.10 26.95 -24.19
CA TYR A 273 -28.23 25.70 -24.92
C TYR A 273 -28.40 25.99 -26.41
N ASP A 274 -28.11 25.00 -27.25
CA ASP A 274 -28.33 25.08 -28.69
C ASP A 274 -29.73 24.55 -29.02
N VAL A 275 -30.57 25.40 -29.62
CA VAL A 275 -31.93 25.06 -30.05
C VAL A 275 -31.97 23.94 -31.10
N ASN A 276 -30.87 23.71 -31.83
CA ASN A 276 -30.74 22.61 -32.78
C ASN A 276 -30.25 21.31 -32.13
N ASN A 277 -29.91 21.33 -30.83
CA ASN A 277 -29.40 20.18 -30.09
C ASN A 277 -30.14 20.00 -28.76
N SER A 278 -31.22 19.21 -28.77
CA SER A 278 -32.03 18.89 -27.58
C SER A 278 -31.21 18.36 -26.41
N LYS A 279 -30.12 17.62 -26.66
CA LYS A 279 -29.26 17.09 -25.59
C LYS A 279 -28.59 18.19 -24.77
N SER A 280 -28.28 19.33 -25.40
CA SER A 280 -27.68 20.47 -24.71
C SER A 280 -28.64 21.14 -23.74
N PHE A 281 -29.95 21.10 -24.01
CA PHE A 281 -30.99 21.56 -23.09
C PHE A 281 -31.19 20.58 -21.93
N GLU A 282 -31.28 19.28 -22.22
CA GLU A 282 -31.38 18.23 -21.20
C GLU A 282 -30.19 18.24 -20.23
N ALA A 283 -29.01 18.60 -20.72
CA ALA A 283 -27.80 18.73 -19.90
C ALA A 283 -27.88 19.84 -18.84
N LEU A 284 -28.73 20.86 -19.02
CA LEU A 284 -28.90 21.95 -18.05
C LEU A 284 -29.67 21.53 -16.79
N GLY A 285 -30.45 20.46 -16.86
CA GLY A 285 -31.27 19.97 -15.75
C GLY A 285 -30.58 18.99 -14.81
N LYS A 286 -29.29 18.71 -15.02
CA LYS A 286 -28.46 17.81 -14.21
C LYS A 286 -27.58 18.58 -13.24
#